data_AF-A0A1I6M1A5-F1
#
_entry.id   AF-A0A1I6M1A5-F1
#
_cell.length_a   1.000
_cell.length_b   1.000
_cell.length_c   1.000
_cell.angle_alpha   90.00
_cell.angle_beta   90.00
_cell.angle_gamma   90.00
#
_symmetry.space_group_name_H-M   'P 1'
#
loop_
_entity.id
_entity.type
_entity.pdbx_description
1 polymer ?
#
loop_
_entity_poly.entity_id
_entity_poly.type
_entity_poly.pdbx_seq_one_letter_code
_entity_poly.pdbx_strand_id
1 'polypeptide(L)'
;MFTSRFGIEIEFTGITRNDAAKVAADFLNGTVTHTGDYYDTKKVTAPDGRVWKFMSDGSISCQKKQGRQKVAATRDYSVELVSPILTYREDIEILQELVRQLRHAGGFANNSCGIHIHLNGSDHTPRSIRNFMNIIASKNDLFYKALQIAPERMSYCKKMDSLLVEKINRRKPKTMEAIESLWYEGYSESTSRHYHSSRYHFLNLHSFFTGNQTVELRGFNSEL
;
A
#
# COMPACT_ATOMS: atom_id res chain seq x y z
N MET A 1 0.10 -0.06 24.70
CA MET A 1 0.20 1.21 23.92
C MET A 1 0.47 0.84 22.46
N PHE A 2 -0.16 1.52 21.50
CA PHE A 2 -0.02 1.23 20.06
C PHE A 2 1.33 1.75 19.54
N THR A 3 2.41 1.01 19.81
CA THR A 3 3.78 1.31 19.33
C THR A 3 4.11 0.60 18.01
N SER A 4 3.14 -0.08 17.41
CA SER A 4 3.32 -0.80 16.16
C SER A 4 3.69 0.16 15.04
N ARG A 5 4.81 -0.13 14.38
CA ARG A 5 5.29 0.61 13.21
C ARG A 5 4.55 0.16 11.96
N PHE A 6 4.27 1.11 11.08
CA PHE A 6 3.70 0.82 9.76
C PHE A 6 4.25 1.76 8.70
N GLY A 7 4.15 1.34 7.44
CA GLY A 7 4.28 2.21 6.26
C GLY A 7 2.95 2.25 5.52
N ILE A 8 2.74 3.29 4.72
CA ILE A 8 1.55 3.42 3.88
C ILE A 8 1.93 3.93 2.50
N GLU A 9 1.28 3.33 1.49
CA GLU A 9 1.31 3.76 0.10
C GLU A 9 -0.08 4.27 -0.28
N ILE A 10 -0.18 5.48 -0.82
CA ILE A 10 -1.44 6.10 -1.23
C ILE A 10 -1.31 6.53 -2.69
N GLU A 11 -2.08 5.91 -3.57
CA GLU A 11 -2.12 6.25 -4.99
C GLU A 11 -3.17 7.33 -5.24
N PHE A 12 -2.87 8.27 -6.15
CA PHE A 12 -3.77 9.32 -6.59
C PHE A 12 -3.35 9.95 -7.93
N THR A 13 -4.23 10.80 -8.45
CA THR A 13 -4.02 11.60 -9.66
C THR A 13 -4.52 13.03 -9.43
N GLY A 14 -4.70 13.83 -10.49
CA GLY A 14 -5.24 15.20 -10.39
C GLY A 14 -4.21 16.29 -10.14
N ILE A 15 -3.04 15.92 -9.61
CA ILE A 15 -1.87 16.77 -9.41
C ILE A 15 -0.63 16.07 -9.96
N THR A 16 0.38 16.83 -10.42
CA THR A 16 1.63 16.23 -10.88
C THR A 16 2.47 15.74 -9.70
N ARG A 17 3.33 14.73 -9.89
CA ARG A 17 4.29 14.31 -8.85
C ARG A 17 5.17 15.45 -8.35
N ASN A 18 5.59 16.34 -9.25
CA ASN A 18 6.39 17.52 -8.90
C ASN A 18 5.64 18.43 -7.93
N ASP A 19 4.38 18.72 -8.22
CA ASP A 19 3.58 19.64 -7.41
C ASP A 19 3.13 18.97 -6.10
N ALA A 20 2.82 17.67 -6.12
CA ALA A 20 2.56 16.89 -4.91
C ALA A 20 3.76 16.91 -3.94
N ALA A 21 4.98 16.73 -4.46
CA ALA A 21 6.19 16.80 -3.66
C ALA A 21 6.44 18.20 -3.09
N LYS A 22 6.13 19.27 -3.84
CA LYS A 22 6.21 20.65 -3.33
C LYS A 22 5.22 20.90 -2.20
N VAL A 23 3.95 20.53 -2.40
CA VAL A 23 2.90 20.63 -1.37
C VAL A 23 3.31 19.92 -0.09
N ALA A 24 3.87 18.71 -0.23
CA ALA A 24 4.36 17.95 0.91
C ALA A 24 5.58 18.60 1.58
N ALA A 25 6.52 19.15 0.82
CA ALA A 25 7.68 19.85 1.36
C ALA A 25 7.27 21.12 2.12
N ASP A 26 6.33 21.90 1.58
CA ASP A 26 5.81 23.11 2.23
C ASP A 26 5.10 22.76 3.55
N PHE A 27 4.29 21.70 3.58
CA PHE A 27 3.59 21.27 4.79
C PHE A 27 4.53 20.66 5.84
N LEU A 28 5.48 19.84 5.42
CA LEU A 28 6.39 19.11 6.32
C LEU A 28 7.64 19.92 6.71
N ASN A 29 7.77 21.16 6.22
CA ASN A 29 9.00 21.95 6.27
C ASN A 29 10.22 21.16 5.74
N GLY A 30 9.99 20.39 4.67
CA GLY A 30 10.96 19.49 4.09
C GLY A 30 11.69 20.07 2.87
N THR A 31 12.65 19.30 2.36
CA THR A 31 13.39 19.63 1.13
C THR A 31 13.12 18.59 0.05
N VAL A 32 12.84 19.06 -1.18
CA VAL A 32 12.60 18.19 -2.33
C VAL A 32 13.93 17.83 -3.01
N THR A 33 14.17 16.55 -3.24
CA THR A 33 15.25 16.04 -4.09
C THR A 33 14.66 15.15 -5.18
N HIS A 34 15.13 15.32 -6.41
CA HIS A 34 14.76 14.47 -7.54
C HIS A 34 15.84 13.40 -7.77
N THR A 35 15.44 12.13 -7.85
CA THR A 35 16.38 11.01 -7.98
C THR A 35 16.78 10.66 -9.42
N GLY A 36 15.96 11.03 -10.41
CA GLY A 36 16.17 10.64 -11.81
C GLY A 36 16.02 9.13 -12.07
N ASP A 37 15.34 8.38 -11.19
CA ASP A 37 15.11 6.95 -11.36
C ASP A 37 13.96 6.64 -12.34
N TYR A 38 13.77 5.35 -12.64
CA TYR A 38 12.72 4.86 -13.55
C TYR A 38 11.31 5.31 -13.13
N TYR A 39 11.07 5.50 -11.84
CA TYR A 39 9.79 5.93 -11.30
C TYR A 39 9.70 7.45 -11.11
N ASP A 40 10.67 8.21 -11.62
CA ASP A 40 10.82 9.66 -11.49
C ASP A 40 10.52 10.13 -10.05
N THR A 41 11.13 9.44 -9.10
CA THR A 41 10.85 9.62 -7.67
C THR A 41 11.27 10.99 -7.17
N LYS A 42 10.37 11.66 -6.45
CA LYS A 42 10.63 12.87 -5.69
C LYS A 42 10.68 12.51 -4.21
N LYS A 43 11.79 12.84 -3.56
CA LYS A 43 11.99 12.64 -2.13
C LYS A 43 11.77 13.96 -1.41
N VAL A 44 10.91 13.96 -0.41
CA VAL A 44 10.73 15.07 0.53
C VAL A 44 11.34 14.64 1.86
N THR A 45 12.49 15.23 2.19
CA THR A 45 13.19 14.96 3.46
C THR A 45 12.70 15.97 4.49
N ALA A 46 11.98 15.50 5.50
CA ALA A 46 11.50 16.32 6.61
C ALA A 46 12.65 16.68 7.59
N PRO A 47 12.47 17.66 8.49
CA PRO A 47 13.51 18.09 9.45
C PRO A 47 14.01 16.98 10.39
N ASP A 48 13.18 15.97 10.63
CA ASP A 48 13.54 14.77 11.42
C ASP A 48 14.37 13.74 10.62
N GLY A 49 14.71 14.04 9.37
CA GLY A 49 15.47 13.19 8.46
C GLY A 49 14.65 12.09 7.80
N ARG A 50 13.36 11.94 8.12
CA ARG A 50 12.48 10.96 7.46
C ARG A 50 12.12 11.41 6.06
N VAL A 51 12.02 10.44 5.16
CA VAL A 51 11.82 10.69 3.73
C VAL A 51 10.45 10.20 3.29
N TRP A 52 9.65 11.12 2.79
CA TRP A 52 8.40 10.86 2.07
C TRP A 52 8.72 10.80 0.57
N LYS A 53 8.15 9.84 -0.16
CA LYS A 53 8.40 9.69 -1.59
C LYS A 53 7.14 9.91 -2.39
N PHE A 54 7.28 10.53 -3.56
CA PHE A 54 6.25 10.64 -4.57
C PHE A 54 6.79 10.04 -5.86
N MET A 55 6.20 8.96 -6.34
CA MET A 55 6.70 8.20 -7.49
C MET A 55 5.56 7.80 -8.42
N SER A 56 5.86 7.31 -9.63
CA SER A 56 4.80 6.80 -10.52
C SER A 56 4.44 5.37 -10.18
N ASP A 57 3.14 5.08 -10.22
CA ASP A 57 2.61 3.73 -10.30
C ASP A 57 1.99 3.47 -11.69
N GLY A 58 2.39 2.35 -12.31
CA GLY A 58 1.99 1.97 -13.66
C GLY A 58 0.49 1.71 -13.82
N SER A 59 -0.21 1.40 -12.73
CA SER A 59 -1.60 0.98 -12.73
C SER A 59 -2.60 2.15 -12.65
N ILE A 60 -2.12 3.37 -12.35
CA ILE A 60 -2.96 4.57 -12.23
C ILE A 60 -3.41 5.10 -13.60
N SER A 61 -4.73 5.16 -13.78
CA SER A 61 -5.39 5.88 -14.87
C SER A 61 -5.33 7.38 -14.62
N CYS A 62 -4.39 8.06 -15.28
CA CYS A 62 -4.06 9.46 -15.02
C CYS A 62 -5.17 10.42 -15.48
N GLN A 63 -5.63 11.28 -14.58
CA GLN A 63 -6.68 12.27 -14.85
C GLN A 63 -6.35 13.62 -14.22
N LYS A 64 -6.93 14.68 -14.77
CA LYS A 64 -6.91 16.03 -14.19
C LYS A 64 -8.28 16.69 -14.25
N LYS A 65 -8.52 17.67 -13.37
CA LYS A 65 -9.73 18.48 -13.43
C LYS A 65 -9.60 19.51 -14.55
N GLN A 66 -10.62 19.60 -15.39
CA GLN A 66 -10.82 20.68 -16.35
C GLN A 66 -12.23 21.24 -16.11
N GLY A 67 -12.32 22.32 -15.34
CA GLY A 67 -13.59 22.82 -14.81
C GLY A 67 -14.25 21.76 -13.92
N ARG A 68 -15.49 21.36 -14.28
CA ARG A 68 -16.26 20.33 -13.57
C ARG A 68 -15.98 18.89 -14.03
N GLN A 69 -15.22 18.71 -15.11
CA GLN A 69 -14.95 17.39 -15.69
C GLN A 69 -13.59 16.86 -15.27
N LYS A 70 -13.47 15.53 -15.19
CA LYS A 70 -12.20 14.81 -15.09
C LYS A 70 -11.83 14.31 -16.48
N VAL A 71 -10.69 14.75 -17.00
CA VAL A 71 -10.19 14.37 -18.34
C VAL A 71 -8.87 13.62 -18.21
N ALA A 72 -8.50 12.85 -19.23
CA ALA A 72 -7.22 12.13 -19.27
C ALA A 72 -6.03 13.10 -19.11
N ALA A 73 -4.97 12.63 -18.45
CA ALA A 73 -3.76 13.40 -18.21
C ALA A 73 -2.49 12.59 -18.55
N THR A 74 -1.36 13.28 -18.61
CA THR A 74 -0.05 12.65 -18.85
C THR A 74 0.36 11.79 -17.65
N ARG A 75 1.40 10.96 -17.83
CA ARG A 75 1.97 10.12 -16.77
C ARG A 75 2.56 10.92 -15.60
N ASP A 76 2.78 12.23 -15.75
CA ASP A 76 3.21 13.09 -14.64
C ASP A 76 2.18 13.16 -13.50
N TYR A 77 0.91 12.87 -13.82
CA TYR A 77 -0.21 12.79 -12.88
C TYR A 77 -0.40 11.39 -12.27
N SER A 78 0.55 10.48 -12.50
CA SER A 78 0.63 9.20 -11.78
C SER A 78 1.39 9.42 -10.49
N VAL A 79 0.69 9.44 -9.36
CA VAL A 79 1.31 9.74 -8.06
C VAL A 79 1.01 8.63 -7.07
N GLU A 80 2.05 8.01 -6.54
CA GLU A 80 2.03 7.17 -5.35
C GLU A 80 2.85 7.87 -4.27
N LEU A 81 2.20 8.22 -3.16
CA LEU A 81 2.85 8.67 -1.93
C LEU A 81 3.29 7.44 -1.13
N VAL A 82 4.58 7.33 -0.85
CA VAL A 82 5.14 6.31 0.04
C VAL A 82 5.66 6.98 1.30
N SER A 83 5.08 6.64 2.45
CA SER A 83 5.47 7.22 3.74
C SER A 83 6.84 6.71 4.21
N PRO A 84 7.53 7.44 5.12
CA PRO A 84 8.53 6.82 5.98
C PRO A 84 7.86 5.80 6.92
N ILE A 85 8.66 5.15 7.77
CA ILE A 85 8.10 4.32 8.84
C ILE A 85 7.42 5.25 9.86
N LEU A 86 6.15 4.96 10.15
CA LEU A 86 5.27 5.74 11.02
C LEU A 86 4.88 4.96 12.28
N THR A 87 4.44 5.68 13.31
CA THR A 87 3.66 5.13 14.43
C THR A 87 2.28 5.80 14.48
N TYR A 88 1.26 5.05 14.92
CA TYR A 88 -0.11 5.60 14.91
C TYR A 88 -0.23 6.85 15.78
N ARG A 89 0.36 6.83 16.98
CA ARG A 89 0.20 7.92 17.95
C ARG A 89 0.91 9.20 17.51
N GLU A 90 2.07 9.10 16.88
CA GLU A 90 2.91 10.26 16.59
C GLU A 90 2.59 10.84 15.21
N ASP A 91 2.23 9.99 14.24
CA ASP A 91 2.25 10.39 12.84
C ASP A 91 0.88 10.40 12.14
N ILE A 92 -0.17 9.83 12.74
CA ILE A 92 -1.46 9.70 12.04
C ILE A 92 -2.06 11.07 11.68
N GLU A 93 -1.92 12.06 12.56
CA GLU A 93 -2.43 13.41 12.32
C GLU A 93 -1.66 14.12 11.20
N ILE A 94 -0.34 13.96 11.17
CA ILE A 94 0.54 14.50 10.11
C ILE A 94 0.20 13.84 8.77
N LEU A 95 0.06 12.52 8.74
CA LEU A 95 -0.32 11.78 7.53
C LEU A 95 -1.69 12.23 7.01
N GLN A 96 -2.70 12.31 7.89
CA GLN A 96 -4.04 12.74 7.50
C GLN A 96 -4.05 14.18 6.98
N GLU A 97 -3.30 15.07 7.62
CA GLU A 97 -3.23 16.45 7.18
C GLU A 97 -2.49 16.59 5.85
N LEU A 98 -1.39 15.87 5.64
CA LEU A 98 -0.72 15.81 4.34
C LEU A 98 -1.67 15.36 3.22
N VAL A 99 -2.50 14.34 3.47
CA VAL A 99 -3.54 13.89 2.52
C VAL A 99 -4.54 15.02 2.21
N ARG A 100 -5.00 15.76 3.22
CA ARG A 100 -5.88 16.94 3.01
C ARG A 100 -5.21 18.01 2.18
N GLN A 101 -3.93 18.33 2.45
CA GLN A 101 -3.19 19.32 1.68
C GLN A 101 -3.05 18.91 0.20
N LEU A 102 -2.76 17.63 -0.08
CA LEU A 102 -2.71 17.10 -1.44
C LEU A 102 -4.07 17.19 -2.16
N ARG A 103 -5.17 16.91 -1.44
CA ARG A 103 -6.53 17.08 -1.95
C ARG A 103 -6.86 18.54 -2.27
N HIS A 104 -6.51 19.46 -1.36
CA HIS A 104 -6.70 20.89 -1.55
C HIS A 104 -5.90 21.43 -2.74
N ALA A 105 -4.71 20.88 -2.97
CA ALA A 105 -3.87 21.20 -4.13
C ALA A 105 -4.40 20.60 -5.45
N GLY A 106 -5.53 19.90 -5.44
CA GLY A 106 -6.22 19.39 -6.63
C GLY A 106 -6.06 17.89 -6.85
N GLY A 107 -5.33 17.20 -5.98
CA GLY A 107 -5.24 15.74 -5.98
C GLY A 107 -6.60 15.09 -5.77
N PHE A 108 -6.82 13.94 -6.40
CA PHE A 108 -7.98 13.08 -6.15
C PHE A 108 -7.68 11.64 -6.54
N ALA A 109 -8.43 10.71 -5.96
CA ALA A 109 -8.42 9.30 -6.37
C ALA A 109 -9.53 8.99 -7.39
N ASN A 110 -9.28 7.99 -8.22
CA ASN A 110 -10.28 7.34 -9.05
C ASN A 110 -10.22 5.81 -8.83
N ASN A 111 -11.04 5.04 -9.53
CA ASN A 111 -11.16 3.59 -9.32
C ASN A 111 -9.86 2.79 -9.55
N SER A 112 -8.85 3.39 -10.18
CA SER A 112 -7.54 2.76 -10.33
C SER A 112 -6.64 2.96 -9.11
N CYS A 113 -6.94 3.87 -8.20
CA CYS A 113 -6.04 4.20 -7.10
C CYS A 113 -6.17 3.23 -5.92
N GLY A 114 -5.04 2.62 -5.55
CA GLY A 114 -4.83 1.76 -4.40
C GLY A 114 -4.43 2.48 -3.12
N ILE A 115 -4.54 1.75 -2.00
CA ILE A 115 -4.00 2.12 -0.70
C ILE A 115 -3.39 0.87 -0.07
N HIS A 116 -2.10 0.88 0.24
CA HIS A 116 -1.41 -0.27 0.83
C HIS A 116 -0.87 0.08 2.22
N ILE A 117 -1.06 -0.79 3.19
CA ILE A 117 -0.55 -0.62 4.55
C ILE A 117 0.43 -1.75 4.84
N HIS A 118 1.67 -1.39 5.18
CA HIS A 118 2.73 -2.32 5.53
C HIS A 118 2.89 -2.36 7.04
N LEU A 119 2.41 -3.42 7.68
CA LEU A 119 2.54 -3.62 9.12
C LEU A 119 3.89 -4.27 9.43
N ASN A 120 4.60 -3.73 10.42
CA ASN A 120 5.90 -4.28 10.85
C ASN A 120 5.79 -5.77 11.21
N GLY A 121 6.58 -6.61 10.54
CA GLY A 121 6.55 -8.06 10.69
C GLY A 121 7.46 -8.61 11.78
N SER A 122 8.40 -7.83 12.32
CA SER A 122 9.49 -8.34 13.18
C SER A 122 9.01 -9.15 14.38
N ASP A 123 7.87 -8.77 14.96
CA ASP A 123 7.36 -9.35 16.20
C ASP A 123 6.32 -10.46 15.94
N HIS A 124 6.07 -10.78 14.67
CA HIS A 124 5.15 -11.84 14.32
C HIS A 124 5.74 -13.22 14.59
N THR A 125 4.92 -14.09 15.17
CA THR A 125 5.20 -15.51 15.35
C THR A 125 4.35 -16.32 14.38
N PRO A 126 4.69 -17.60 14.12
CA PRO A 126 3.83 -18.47 13.30
C PRO A 126 2.40 -18.55 13.84
N ARG A 127 2.21 -18.42 15.17
CA ARG A 127 0.87 -18.33 15.75
C ARG A 127 0.17 -17.02 15.40
N SER A 128 0.84 -15.87 15.52
CA SER A 128 0.19 -14.58 15.25
C SER A 128 -0.12 -14.39 13.76
N ILE A 129 0.73 -14.87 12.83
CA ILE A 129 0.44 -14.87 11.39
C ILE A 129 -0.80 -15.71 11.08
N ARG A 130 -0.90 -16.93 11.61
CA ARG A 130 -2.10 -17.77 11.42
C ARG A 130 -3.36 -17.12 11.97
N ASN A 131 -3.27 -16.48 13.14
CA ASN A 131 -4.40 -15.75 13.71
C ASN A 131 -4.80 -14.58 12.80
N PHE A 132 -3.82 -13.84 12.27
CA PHE A 132 -4.07 -12.72 11.36
C PHE A 132 -4.74 -13.17 10.06
N MET A 133 -4.24 -14.24 9.42
CA MET A 133 -4.88 -14.86 8.25
C MET A 133 -6.35 -15.23 8.53
N ASN A 134 -6.63 -15.81 9.70
CA ASN A 134 -8.00 -16.17 10.09
C ASN A 134 -8.90 -14.95 10.31
N ILE A 135 -8.39 -13.89 10.95
CA ILE A 135 -9.12 -12.64 11.15
C ILE A 135 -9.50 -12.05 9.79
N ILE A 136 -8.53 -11.91 8.88
CA ILE A 136 -8.76 -11.39 7.53
C ILE A 136 -9.78 -12.25 6.79
N ALA A 137 -9.60 -13.58 6.77
CA ALA A 137 -10.51 -14.49 6.10
C ALA A 137 -11.95 -14.38 6.63
N SER A 138 -12.12 -14.28 7.96
CA SER A 138 -13.45 -14.16 8.60
C SER A 138 -14.15 -12.82 8.31
N LYS A 139 -13.40 -11.81 7.85
CA LYS A 139 -13.89 -10.45 7.57
C LYS A 139 -13.73 -10.04 6.11
N ASN A 140 -13.34 -10.96 5.21
CA ASN A 140 -13.15 -10.69 3.79
C ASN A 140 -14.29 -9.86 3.20
N ASP A 141 -15.54 -10.29 3.37
CA ASP A 141 -16.69 -9.58 2.79
C ASP A 141 -16.91 -8.19 3.40
N LEU A 142 -16.58 -8.00 4.68
CA LEU A 142 -16.68 -6.70 5.33
C LEU A 142 -15.64 -5.75 4.75
N PHE A 143 -14.38 -6.18 4.60
CA PHE A 143 -13.32 -5.34 4.04
C PHE A 143 -13.61 -4.95 2.59
N TYR A 144 -14.11 -5.89 1.77
CA TYR A 144 -14.45 -5.61 0.37
C TYR A 144 -15.58 -4.59 0.23
N LYS A 145 -16.60 -4.71 1.09
CA LYS A 145 -17.71 -3.76 1.13
C LYS A 145 -17.27 -2.39 1.64
N ALA A 146 -16.48 -2.36 2.72
CA ALA A 146 -15.99 -1.12 3.31
C ALA A 146 -15.09 -0.33 2.37
N LEU A 147 -14.18 -1.02 1.66
CA LEU A 147 -13.28 -0.42 0.68
C LEU A 147 -13.88 -0.27 -0.71
N GLN A 148 -15.16 -0.62 -0.91
CA GLN A 148 -15.87 -0.49 -2.19
C GLN A 148 -15.05 -0.96 -3.40
N ILE A 149 -14.39 -2.11 -3.28
CA ILE A 149 -13.44 -2.58 -4.28
C ILE A 149 -14.16 -2.83 -5.60
N ALA A 150 -13.80 -2.07 -6.64
CA ALA A 150 -14.39 -2.21 -7.96
C ALA A 150 -14.11 -3.60 -8.56
N PRO A 151 -15.06 -4.22 -9.29
CA PRO A 151 -14.89 -5.56 -9.86
C PRO A 151 -13.59 -5.73 -10.67
N GLU A 152 -13.22 -4.71 -11.44
CA GLU A 152 -12.00 -4.68 -12.26
C GLU A 152 -10.69 -4.64 -11.45
N ARG A 153 -10.74 -4.29 -10.15
CA ARG A 153 -9.57 -4.29 -9.25
C ARG A 153 -9.48 -5.54 -8.38
N MET A 154 -10.50 -6.40 -8.37
CA MET A 154 -10.50 -7.63 -7.56
C MET A 154 -9.37 -8.61 -7.91
N SER A 155 -8.82 -8.55 -9.13
CA SER A 155 -7.65 -9.35 -9.52
C SER A 155 -6.35 -8.91 -8.85
N TYR A 156 -6.26 -7.64 -8.44
CA TYR A 156 -5.10 -7.01 -7.80
C TYR A 156 -5.20 -6.98 -6.27
N CYS A 157 -6.40 -7.20 -5.76
CA CYS A 157 -6.72 -7.43 -4.36
C CYS A 157 -7.77 -8.53 -4.32
N LYS A 158 -7.33 -9.80 -4.28
CA LYS A 158 -8.17 -11.00 -4.18
C LYS A 158 -8.48 -11.32 -2.72
N LYS A 159 -9.64 -11.96 -2.49
CA LYS A 159 -10.00 -12.42 -1.14
C LYS A 159 -8.96 -13.42 -0.68
N MET A 160 -8.81 -13.57 0.63
CA MET A 160 -8.00 -14.67 1.14
C MET A 160 -8.52 -16.01 0.59
N ASP A 161 -7.61 -16.82 0.06
CA ASP A 161 -7.95 -18.14 -0.49
C ASP A 161 -8.45 -19.06 0.64
N SER A 162 -9.69 -19.50 0.52
CA SER A 162 -10.32 -20.40 1.49
C SER A 162 -9.56 -21.73 1.63
N LEU A 163 -8.97 -22.24 0.54
CA LEU A 163 -8.19 -23.48 0.56
C LEU A 163 -6.90 -23.29 1.36
N LEU A 164 -6.20 -22.17 1.18
CA LEU A 164 -5.01 -21.82 1.96
C LEU A 164 -5.35 -21.73 3.46
N VAL A 165 -6.43 -21.02 3.80
CA VAL A 165 -6.86 -20.84 5.19
C VAL A 165 -7.23 -22.18 5.83
N GLU A 166 -7.95 -23.05 5.10
CA GLU A 166 -8.28 -24.40 5.56
C GLU A 166 -7.02 -25.23 5.83
N LYS A 167 -6.06 -25.23 4.90
CA LYS A 167 -4.79 -25.95 5.05
C LYS A 167 -3.99 -25.45 6.26
N ILE A 168 -3.91 -24.13 6.45
CA ILE A 168 -3.24 -23.50 7.59
C ILE A 168 -3.90 -23.94 8.91
N ASN A 169 -5.24 -23.97 8.96
CA ASN A 169 -5.99 -24.37 10.16
C ASN A 169 -5.90 -25.86 10.46
N ARG A 170 -5.82 -26.70 9.42
CA ARG A 170 -5.64 -28.15 9.56
C ARG A 170 -4.23 -28.51 9.99
N ARG A 171 -3.20 -27.99 9.30
CA ARG A 171 -1.79 -28.32 9.56
C ARG A 171 -1.22 -27.61 10.79
N LYS A 172 -1.74 -26.43 11.15
CA LYS A 172 -1.29 -25.60 12.28
C LYS A 172 0.24 -25.43 12.33
N PRO A 173 0.87 -24.95 11.24
CA PRO A 173 2.32 -24.87 11.15
C PRO A 173 2.94 -24.09 12.31
N LYS A 174 4.11 -24.55 12.74
CA LYS A 174 4.82 -24.07 13.94
C LYS A 174 6.03 -23.21 13.62
N THR A 175 6.41 -23.10 12.35
CA THR A 175 7.55 -22.30 11.88
C THR A 175 7.10 -21.37 10.75
N MET A 176 7.88 -20.33 10.45
CA MET A 176 7.55 -19.39 9.37
C MET A 176 7.74 -20.04 8.00
N GLU A 177 8.74 -20.89 7.84
CA GLU A 177 9.05 -21.63 6.61
C GLU A 177 7.89 -22.56 6.22
N ALA A 178 7.23 -23.18 7.21
CA ALA A 178 6.06 -24.00 6.97
C ALA A 178 4.83 -23.17 6.55
N ILE A 179 4.71 -21.92 7.00
CA ILE A 179 3.67 -20.98 6.54
C ILE A 179 4.01 -20.52 5.12
N GLU A 180 5.27 -20.17 4.86
CA GLU A 180 5.77 -19.76 3.54
C GLU A 180 5.53 -20.84 2.48
N SER A 181 5.87 -22.09 2.80
CA SER A 181 5.63 -23.23 1.90
C SER A 181 4.15 -23.42 1.56
N LEU A 182 3.26 -23.19 2.53
CA LEU A 182 1.81 -23.22 2.29
C LEU A 182 1.33 -22.01 1.48
N TRP A 183 1.89 -20.82 1.74
CA TRP A 183 1.56 -19.59 1.03
C TRP A 183 1.86 -19.67 -0.46
N TYR A 184 2.97 -20.30 -0.83
CA TYR A 184 3.38 -20.51 -2.22
C TYR A 184 2.89 -21.84 -2.83
N GLU A 185 2.13 -22.65 -2.09
CA GLU A 185 1.62 -23.93 -2.61
C GLU A 185 0.69 -23.71 -3.80
N GLY A 186 1.00 -24.34 -4.94
CA GLY A 186 0.24 -24.20 -6.19
C GLY A 186 0.76 -23.11 -7.14
N TYR A 187 1.79 -22.36 -6.73
CA TYR A 187 2.51 -21.44 -7.62
C TYR A 187 3.76 -22.12 -8.19
N SER A 188 4.02 -21.92 -9.49
CA SER A 188 5.22 -22.42 -10.18
C SER A 188 6.28 -21.32 -10.39
N GLU A 189 5.97 -20.09 -10.02
CA GLU A 189 6.87 -18.95 -10.13
C GLU A 189 7.97 -19.00 -9.07
N SER A 190 9.12 -18.37 -9.36
CA SER A 190 10.17 -18.21 -8.36
C SER A 190 9.67 -17.35 -7.19
N THR A 191 9.79 -17.84 -5.96
CA THR A 191 9.37 -17.11 -4.76
C THR A 191 10.16 -15.83 -4.54
N SER A 192 11.37 -15.70 -5.10
CA SER A 192 12.18 -14.47 -5.04
C SER A 192 11.74 -13.35 -5.99
N ARG A 193 10.79 -13.62 -6.89
CA ARG A 193 10.32 -12.66 -7.89
C ARG A 193 9.51 -11.56 -7.23
N HIS A 194 9.90 -10.29 -7.42
CA HIS A 194 9.16 -9.15 -6.86
C HIS A 194 7.67 -9.10 -7.29
N TYR A 195 7.40 -9.32 -8.58
CA TYR A 195 6.04 -9.44 -9.11
C TYR A 195 5.59 -10.90 -9.15
N HIS A 196 5.40 -11.50 -7.98
CA HIS A 196 4.85 -12.85 -7.81
C HIS A 196 3.32 -12.83 -7.73
N SER A 197 2.62 -13.75 -8.38
CA SER A 197 1.15 -13.72 -8.44
C SER A 197 0.43 -13.91 -7.09
N SER A 198 1.08 -14.56 -6.11
CA SER A 198 0.56 -14.67 -4.73
C SER A 198 0.38 -13.32 -4.04
N ARG A 199 0.98 -12.24 -4.56
CA ARG A 199 0.96 -10.94 -3.89
C ARG A 199 -0.39 -10.22 -3.99
N TYR A 200 -1.21 -10.59 -4.96
CA TYR A 200 -2.45 -9.88 -5.31
C TYR A 200 -3.65 -10.32 -4.47
N HIS A 201 -3.47 -10.43 -3.16
CA HIS A 201 -4.52 -10.70 -2.18
C HIS A 201 -4.64 -9.52 -1.21
N PHE A 202 -5.82 -9.32 -0.62
CA PHE A 202 -6.05 -8.27 0.37
C PHE A 202 -5.02 -8.34 1.51
N LEU A 203 -4.77 -9.53 2.04
CA LEU A 203 -3.60 -9.81 2.86
C LEU A 203 -2.52 -10.37 1.96
N ASN A 204 -1.35 -9.74 1.93
CA ASN A 204 -0.19 -10.20 1.19
C ASN A 204 0.98 -10.50 2.14
N LEU A 205 1.41 -11.76 2.17
CA LEU A 205 2.60 -12.21 2.92
C LEU A 205 3.85 -12.34 2.05
N HIS A 206 3.78 -12.06 0.74
CA HIS A 206 4.97 -12.09 -0.12
C HIS A 206 6.05 -11.12 0.39
N SER A 207 5.68 -9.86 0.70
CA SER A 207 6.64 -8.90 1.27
C SER A 207 7.16 -9.30 2.65
N PHE A 208 6.44 -10.16 3.38
CA PHE A 208 6.89 -10.69 4.65
C PHE A 208 8.04 -11.68 4.46
N PHE A 209 7.93 -12.56 3.45
CA PHE A 209 8.92 -13.60 3.19
C PHE A 209 10.13 -13.14 2.37
N THR A 210 9.96 -12.19 1.43
CA THR A 210 10.98 -11.92 0.40
C THR A 210 11.53 -10.50 0.42
N GLY A 211 10.94 -9.61 1.22
CA GLY A 211 11.25 -8.18 1.20
C GLY A 211 11.45 -7.61 2.59
N ASN A 212 10.73 -6.53 2.88
CA ASN A 212 10.91 -5.70 4.07
C ASN A 212 10.42 -6.35 5.39
N GLN A 213 10.08 -7.64 5.38
CA GLN A 213 9.43 -8.34 6.50
C GLN A 213 8.20 -7.58 6.99
N THR A 214 7.31 -7.21 6.07
CA THR A 214 6.05 -6.54 6.42
C THR A 214 4.86 -7.40 6.02
N VAL A 215 3.84 -7.38 6.88
CA VAL A 215 2.53 -7.92 6.53
C VAL A 215 1.78 -6.81 5.80
N GLU A 216 1.55 -6.99 4.50
CA GLU A 216 0.94 -5.96 3.67
C GLU A 216 -0.59 -6.19 3.60
N LEU A 217 -1.36 -5.12 3.79
CA LEU A 217 -2.78 -5.04 3.50
C LEU A 217 -2.97 -4.21 2.23
N ARG A 218 -3.43 -4.84 1.16
CA ARG A 218 -3.67 -4.21 -0.14
C ARG A 218 -5.13 -3.82 -0.25
N GLY A 219 -5.43 -2.52 -0.28
CA GLY A 219 -6.77 -1.98 -0.49
C GLY A 219 -6.87 -1.20 -1.80
N PHE A 220 -8.11 -0.94 -2.20
CA PHE A 220 -8.47 0.02 -3.25
C PHE A 220 -9.44 1.04 -2.68
N ASN A 221 -9.81 2.02 -3.51
CA ASN A 221 -10.60 3.17 -3.10
C ASN A 221 -9.83 4.02 -2.08
N SER A 222 -8.60 4.42 -2.43
CA SER A 222 -7.92 5.45 -1.66
C SER A 222 -8.82 6.69 -1.61
N GLU A 223 -9.10 7.21 -0.43
CA GLU A 223 -9.73 8.52 -0.30
C GLU A 223 -8.62 9.55 -0.15
N LEU A 224 -8.27 10.19 -1.27
CA LEU A 224 -7.38 11.35 -1.24
C LEU A 224 -8.13 12.59 -0.79
#